data_AF-A0A1E8Q1E0-F1
#
_entry.id   AF-A0A1E8Q1E0-F1
#
_cell.length_a   1.000
_cell.length_b   1.000
_cell.length_c   1.000
_cell.angle_alpha   90.00
_cell.angle_beta   90.00
_cell.angle_gamma   90.00
#
_symmetry.space_group_name_H-M   'P 1'
#
loop_
_entity.id
_entity.type
_entity.pdbx_description
1 polymer ?
#
loop_
_entity_poly.entity_id
_entity_poly.type
_entity_poly.pdbx_seq_one_letter_code
_entity_poly.pdbx_strand_id
1 'polypeptide(L)'
;MTSRELSEWLRTRSAGEHAEEFGDQAGSQTGQHVLNILGKRRVDLTEDDERVMRNVVERIHGERRDDLEPTAGEDHWRHRLMTIGHDPLKPPS
;
A
#
# COMPACT_ATOMS: atom_id res chain seq x y z
N MET A 1 5.48 -2.19 -6.95
CA MET A 1 4.77 -3.40 -6.51
C MET A 1 3.57 -3.62 -7.45
N THR A 2 3.20 -4.87 -7.72
CA THR A 2 2.03 -5.19 -8.57
C THR A 2 0.76 -5.38 -7.73
N SER A 3 -0.42 -5.39 -8.37
CA SER A 3 -1.70 -5.67 -7.69
C SER A 3 -1.72 -7.04 -7.01
N ARG A 4 -1.10 -8.05 -7.65
CA ARG A 4 -0.95 -9.39 -7.07
C ARG A 4 -0.11 -9.37 -5.80
N GLU A 5 1.03 -8.69 -5.83
CA GLU A 5 1.92 -8.55 -4.69
C GLU A 5 1.23 -7.79 -3.53
N LEU A 6 0.46 -6.75 -3.82
CA LEU A 6 -0.37 -6.06 -2.82
C LEU A 6 -1.40 -7.00 -2.21
N SER A 7 -2.10 -7.79 -3.02
CA SER A 7 -3.08 -8.75 -2.52
C SER A 7 -2.45 -9.81 -1.62
N GLU A 8 -1.28 -10.34 -1.98
CA GLU A 8 -0.57 -11.33 -1.17
C GLU A 8 -0.09 -10.69 0.14
N TRP A 9 0.47 -9.47 0.08
CA TRP A 9 0.90 -8.70 1.25
C TRP A 9 -0.24 -8.44 2.26
N LEU A 10 -1.40 -7.97 1.79
CA LEU A 10 -2.54 -7.67 2.66
C LEU A 10 -3.04 -8.95 3.36
N ARG A 11 -3.04 -10.10 2.67
CA ARG A 11 -3.39 -11.40 3.27
C ARG A 11 -2.41 -11.80 4.36
N THR A 12 -1.10 -11.68 4.11
CA THR A 12 -0.07 -12.00 5.11
C THR A 12 -0.17 -11.09 6.33
N ARG A 13 -0.40 -9.78 6.14
CA ARG A 13 -0.58 -8.84 7.26
C ARG A 13 -1.83 -9.12 8.09
N SER A 14 -2.92 -9.56 7.45
CA SER A 14 -4.14 -9.94 8.18
C SER A 14 -4.04 -11.25 8.94
N ALA A 15 -3.05 -12.10 8.61
CA ALA A 15 -2.83 -13.39 9.26
C ALA A 15 -1.86 -13.32 10.44
N GLY A 16 -1.15 -12.20 10.65
CA GLY A 16 -0.19 -12.02 11.74
C GLY A 16 -0.81 -11.42 13.01
N GLU A 17 -0.18 -11.70 14.15
CA GLU A 17 -0.55 -11.34 15.55
C GLU A 17 -0.75 -9.83 15.84
N HIS A 18 -0.70 -8.95 14.84
CA HIS A 18 -1.03 -7.52 14.93
C HIS A 18 -2.47 -7.24 14.45
N ALA A 19 -3.37 -8.20 14.62
CA ALA A 19 -4.81 -8.04 14.38
C ALA A 19 -5.53 -7.27 15.52
N GLU A 20 -4.79 -6.83 16.53
CA GLU A 20 -5.31 -6.04 17.65
C GLU A 20 -5.26 -4.55 17.30
N GLU A 21 -6.39 -4.00 16.82
CA GLU A 21 -7.09 -2.78 17.30
C GLU A 21 -8.01 -2.12 16.24
N PHE A 22 -8.09 -2.64 15.01
CA PHE A 22 -9.09 -2.18 14.05
C PHE A 22 -9.76 -3.37 13.37
N GLY A 23 -10.97 -3.69 13.84
CA GLY A 23 -11.69 -4.92 13.55
C GLY A 23 -11.96 -5.21 12.07
N ASP A 24 -11.99 -6.51 11.77
CA ASP A 24 -12.65 -7.18 10.64
C ASP A 24 -12.42 -6.65 9.21
N GLN A 25 -11.41 -5.82 9.00
CA GLN A 25 -10.93 -5.43 7.67
C GLN A 25 -9.46 -5.84 7.55
N ALA A 26 -9.25 -7.04 7.01
CA ALA A 26 -7.93 -7.51 6.61
C ALA A 26 -7.27 -6.48 5.67
N GLY A 27 -6.33 -5.70 6.20
CA GLY A 27 -5.67 -4.59 5.50
C GLY A 27 -6.32 -3.23 5.76
N SER A 28 -5.52 -2.17 5.89
CA SER A 28 -6.06 -0.81 6.01
C SER A 28 -7.10 -0.57 4.91
N GLN A 29 -8.23 0.05 5.22
CA GLN A 29 -9.30 0.35 4.25
C GLN A 29 -8.77 0.94 2.94
N THR A 30 -7.71 1.76 3.03
CA THR A 30 -6.97 2.31 1.89
C THR A 30 -6.32 1.25 1.00
N GLY A 31 -5.64 0.25 1.56
CA GLY A 31 -4.98 -0.82 0.79
C GLY A 31 -5.97 -1.67 0.01
N GLN A 32 -7.12 -2.00 0.61
CA GLN A 32 -8.19 -2.73 -0.08
C GLN A 32 -8.83 -1.89 -1.18
N HIS A 33 -8.97 -0.58 -0.97
CA HIS A 33 -9.46 0.36 -1.98
C HIS A 33 -8.48 0.45 -3.16
N VAL A 34 -7.18 0.61 -2.90
CA VAL A 34 -6.13 0.60 -3.94
C VAL A 34 -6.18 -0.70 -4.74
N LEU A 35 -6.29 -1.85 -4.07
CA LEU A 35 -6.39 -3.14 -4.74
C LEU A 35 -7.63 -3.22 -5.66
N ASN A 36 -8.77 -2.72 -5.21
CA ASN A 36 -9.98 -2.64 -6.03
C ASN A 36 -9.76 -1.76 -7.27
N ILE A 37 -9.17 -0.58 -7.10
CA ILE A 37 -8.86 0.34 -8.21
C ILE A 37 -7.91 -0.32 -9.23
N LEU A 38 -6.85 -0.97 -8.76
CA LEU A 38 -5.90 -1.68 -9.62
C LEU A 38 -6.51 -2.88 -10.36
N GLY A 39 -7.66 -3.39 -9.88
CA GLY A 39 -8.42 -4.46 -10.53
C GLY A 39 -9.44 -3.96 -11.56
N LYS A 40 -9.75 -2.66 -11.61
CA LYS A 40 -10.69 -2.08 -12.57
C LYS A 40 -10.06 -1.98 -13.96
N ARG A 41 -10.89 -2.08 -15.01
CA ARG A 41 -10.45 -1.66 -16.35
C ARG A 41 -10.31 -0.14 -16.35
N ARG A 42 -9.39 0.39 -17.17
CA ARG A 42 -9.15 1.84 -17.26
C ARG A 42 -10.41 2.64 -17.63
N VAL A 43 -11.33 2.04 -18.38
CA VAL A 43 -12.62 2.66 -18.75
C VAL A 43 -13.66 2.67 -17.62
N ASP A 44 -13.45 1.85 -16.59
CA ASP A 44 -14.33 1.75 -15.42
C ASP A 44 -13.81 2.59 -14.24
N LEU A 45 -12.70 3.33 -14.43
CA LEU A 45 -12.16 4.24 -13.41
C LEU A 45 -13.05 5.47 -13.28
N THR A 46 -13.30 5.84 -12.04
CA THR A 46 -14.09 7.03 -11.67
C THR A 46 -13.19 8.16 -11.19
N GLU A 47 -13.73 9.37 -11.13
CA GLU A 47 -13.01 10.52 -10.56
C GLU A 47 -12.66 10.31 -9.07
N ASP A 48 -13.45 9.51 -8.35
CA ASP A 48 -13.14 9.13 -6.97
C ASP A 48 -11.93 8.20 -6.89
N ASP A 49 -11.86 7.20 -7.79
CA ASP A 49 -10.70 6.30 -7.89
C ASP A 49 -9.41 7.10 -8.16
N GLU A 50 -9.47 8.09 -9.05
CA GLU A 50 -8.33 8.97 -9.31
C GLU A 50 -7.94 9.80 -8.10
N ARG A 51 -8.91 10.37 -7.38
CA ARG A 51 -8.64 11.13 -6.15
C ARG A 51 -7.96 10.27 -5.09
N VAL A 52 -8.43 9.04 -4.91
CA VAL A 52 -7.82 8.08 -3.98
C VAL A 52 -6.38 7.78 -4.40
N MET A 53 -6.14 7.47 -5.67
CA MET A 53 -4.77 7.19 -6.15
C MET A 53 -3.85 8.40 -6.06
N ARG A 54 -4.34 9.63 -6.29
CA ARG A 54 -3.57 10.86 -6.07
C ARG A 54 -3.14 11.01 -4.62
N ASN A 55 -4.06 10.82 -3.67
CA ASN A 55 -3.74 10.89 -2.24
C ASN A 55 -2.71 9.83 -1.83
N VAL A 56 -2.79 8.63 -2.41
CA VAL A 56 -1.80 7.56 -2.17
C VAL A 56 -0.42 7.97 -2.69
N VAL A 57 -0.35 8.51 -3.90
CA VAL A 57 0.90 9.01 -4.49
C VAL A 57 1.49 10.15 -3.66
N GLU A 58 0.69 11.13 -3.25
CA GLU A 58 1.14 12.22 -2.37
C GLU A 58 1.67 11.70 -1.03
N ARG A 59 1.00 10.73 -0.42
CA ARG A 59 1.47 10.09 0.81
C ARG A 59 2.79 9.38 0.61
N ILE A 60 2.98 8.67 -0.50
CA ILE A 60 4.25 8.02 -0.83
C ILE A 60 5.36 9.07 -0.99
N HIS A 61 5.08 10.17 -1.69
CA HIS A 61 6.04 11.26 -1.86
C HIS A 61 6.41 11.95 -0.54
N GLY A 62 5.45 12.15 0.36
CA GLY A 62 5.69 12.73 1.69
C GLY A 62 6.50 11.82 2.63
N GLU A 63 6.45 10.50 2.40
CA GLU A 63 7.19 9.50 3.17
C GLU A 63 8.56 9.16 2.54
N ARG A 64 8.86 9.72 1.34
CA ARG A 64 10.13 9.50 0.65
C ARG A 64 11.22 10.28 1.36
N ARG A 65 12.12 9.55 2.02
CA ARG A 65 13.38 10.08 2.56
C ARG A 65 14.44 10.17 1.46
N ASP A 66 15.31 11.19 1.53
CA ASP A 66 16.46 11.33 0.63
C ASP A 66 17.57 10.30 0.95
N ASP A 67 17.63 9.79 2.18
CA ASP A 67 18.48 8.69 2.60
C ASP A 67 17.75 7.34 2.45
N LEU A 68 18.16 6.55 1.45
CA LEU A 68 17.64 5.20 1.17
C LEU A 68 18.49 4.10 1.87
N GLU A 69 19.10 4.38 3.03
CA GLU A 69 19.93 3.40 3.74
C GLU A 69 19.12 2.60 4.77
N PRO A 70 18.91 1.28 4.56
CA PRO A 70 18.09 0.45 5.43
C PRO A 70 18.65 0.36 6.85
N THR A 71 18.04 1.11 7.78
CA THR A 71 18.27 1.01 9.22
C THR A 71 17.23 0.09 9.85
N ALA A 72 17.53 -0.58 10.97
CA ALA A 72 16.62 -1.54 11.63
C ALA A 72 15.22 -0.99 12.07
N GLY A 73 14.98 0.32 11.96
CA GLY A 73 13.66 0.95 12.13
C GLY A 73 12.83 1.08 10.84
N GLU A 74 13.42 0.78 9.68
CA GLU A 74 12.80 0.96 8.37
C GLU A 74 11.83 -0.16 7.99
N ASP A 75 11.91 -1.34 8.62
CA ASP A 75 11.00 -2.44 8.31
C ASP A 75 9.55 -2.06 8.57
N HIS A 76 9.26 -1.36 9.67
CA HIS A 76 7.92 -0.85 9.96
C HIS A 76 7.45 0.22 8.96
N TRP A 77 8.36 1.09 8.53
CA TRP A 77 8.08 2.12 7.53
C TRP A 77 7.81 1.51 6.15
N ARG A 78 8.68 0.60 5.70
CA ARG A 78 8.52 -0.19 4.47
C ARG A 78 7.22 -0.95 4.47
N HIS A 79 6.91 -1.66 5.57
CA HIS A 79 5.66 -2.40 5.71
C HIS A 79 4.43 -1.50 5.59
N ARG A 80 4.48 -0.27 6.13
CA ARG A 80 3.41 0.71 5.99
C ARG A 80 3.22 1.14 4.53
N LEU A 81 4.31 1.42 3.80
CA LEU A 81 4.22 1.75 2.37
C LEU A 81 3.69 0.57 1.53
N MET A 82 4.07 -0.66 1.88
CA MET A 82 3.57 -1.85 1.20
C MET A 82 2.06 -2.03 1.39
N THR A 83 1.49 -1.59 2.52
CA THR A 83 0.02 -1.65 2.71
C THR A 83 -0.78 -0.75 1.77
N ILE A 84 -0.16 0.25 1.15
CA ILE A 84 -0.80 1.15 0.17
C ILE A 84 -0.35 0.91 -1.27
N GLY A 85 0.39 -0.18 -1.54
CA GLY A 85 0.80 -0.52 -2.91
C GLY A 85 2.23 -0.14 -3.28
N HIS A 86 3.04 0.39 -2.37
CA HIS A 86 4.39 0.87 -2.67
C HIS A 86 5.47 0.06 -1.93
N ASP A 87 6.48 -0.42 -2.67
CA ASP A 87 7.67 -1.02 -2.06
C ASP A 87 8.88 -0.13 -2.36
N PRO A 88 9.40 0.62 -1.37
CA PRO A 88 10.51 1.56 -1.56
C PRO A 88 11.84 0.87 -1.93
N LEU A 89 12.00 -0.43 -1.63
CA LEU A 89 13.20 -1.19 -1.99
C LEU A 89 13.12 -1.80 -3.39
N LYS A 90 11.99 -1.68 -4.09
CA LYS A 90 11.90 -2.06 -5.49
C LYS A 90 12.37 -0.93 -6.39
N PRO A 91 13.27 -1.21 -7.36
CA PRO A 91 13.60 -0.22 -8.37
C PRO A 91 12.33 0.15 -9.17
N PRO A 92 12.19 1.41 -9.62
CA PRO A 92 11.14 1.77 -10.56
C PRO A 92 11.32 0.91 -11.82
N SER A 93 10.30 0.14 -12.16
CA SER A 93 10.25 -0.65 -13.40
C SER A 93 9.79 0.22 -14.57
#